data_AF-G7PZN2-F1
#
_entry.id   AF-G7PZN2-F1
#
_cell.length_a   1.000
_cell.length_b   1.000
_cell.length_c   1.000
_cell.angle_alpha   90.00
_cell.angle_beta   90.00
_cell.angle_gamma   90.00
#
_symmetry.space_group_name_H-M   'P 1'
#
loop_
_entity.id
_entity.type
_entity.pdbx_description
1 polymer ?
#
loop_
_entity_poly.entity_id
_entity_poly.type
_entity_poly.pdbx_seq_one_letter_code
_entity_poly.pdbx_strand_id
1 'polypeptide(L)'
;MSNLRSSEEEKYDMSGARLALTLCVTKAREGFEEDLDALEYMFRQLRFESTMKRDPTAQQFQEELEKFQQAIDSREDPISCAFVVLMAHGREGFLKGEDGEMVKLDNLFEALNNKNCQALRAKPKVYIIQACRGEQKDPGETVGGDEIVMVTKDSPQTIPTYTDALHVYSTVEGYIAYRHDQKGSCFIQTLVDVFTKGKGHILELLTEVTRRMAEAEMVQEGQAKKTNPEIQSTLRKRLYLQ
;
A
#
# COMPACT_ATOMS: atom_id res chain seq x y z
N MET A 1 -0.37 37.52 -13.83
CA MET A 1 -1.61 36.77 -14.09
C MET A 1 -1.33 35.33 -13.69
N SER A 2 -1.80 34.91 -12.52
CA SER A 2 -1.66 33.55 -12.02
C SER A 2 -2.51 32.62 -12.88
N ASN A 3 -1.89 31.77 -13.70
CA ASN A 3 -2.59 30.62 -14.25
C ASN A 3 -2.95 29.73 -13.06
N LEU A 4 -4.19 29.83 -12.58
CA LEU A 4 -4.78 28.73 -11.81
C LEU A 4 -4.71 27.51 -12.73
N ARG A 5 -3.85 26.55 -12.40
CA ARG A 5 -3.91 25.21 -12.99
C ARG A 5 -5.35 24.73 -12.80
N SER A 6 -5.99 24.23 -13.86
CA SER A 6 -7.37 23.79 -13.76
C SER A 6 -7.47 22.71 -12.67
N SER A 7 -8.56 22.68 -11.91
CA SER A 7 -8.76 21.69 -10.82
C SER A 7 -8.70 20.23 -11.29
N GLU A 8 -8.76 20.00 -12.60
CA GLU A 8 -8.60 18.70 -13.26
C GLU A 8 -7.14 18.26 -13.38
N GLU A 9 -6.19 19.19 -13.48
CA GLU A 9 -4.76 18.86 -13.51
C GLU A 9 -4.24 18.35 -12.15
N GLU A 10 -4.96 18.64 -11.06
CA GLU A 10 -4.59 18.25 -9.70
C GLU A 10 -5.09 16.86 -9.29
N LYS A 11 -5.84 16.14 -10.14
CA LYS A 11 -6.41 14.83 -9.82
C LYS A 11 -5.98 13.75 -10.81
N TYR A 12 -5.82 12.51 -10.32
CA TYR A 12 -5.66 11.36 -11.22
C TYR A 12 -7.00 11.03 -11.90
N ASP A 13 -6.95 10.64 -13.17
CA ASP A 13 -8.12 10.14 -13.90
C ASP A 13 -8.45 8.71 -13.43
N MET A 14 -9.62 8.56 -12.84
CA MET A 14 -10.13 7.32 -12.23
C MET A 14 -11.33 6.73 -12.99
N SER A 15 -11.53 7.13 -14.25
CA SER A 15 -12.62 6.67 -15.12
C SER A 15 -12.35 5.32 -15.81
N GLY A 16 -11.09 4.89 -15.84
CA GLY A 16 -10.64 3.61 -16.40
C GLY A 16 -10.67 2.46 -15.39
N ALA A 17 -10.13 1.31 -15.83
CA ALA A 17 -10.05 0.11 -15.03
C ALA A 17 -9.12 0.27 -13.82
N ARG A 18 -9.50 -0.36 -12.72
CA ARG A 18 -8.77 -0.36 -11.46
C ARG A 18 -8.37 -1.79 -11.18
N LEU A 19 -7.07 -2.06 -11.09
CA LEU A 19 -6.57 -3.43 -11.04
C LEU A 19 -5.91 -3.69 -9.69
N ALA A 20 -6.12 -4.86 -9.12
CA ALA A 20 -5.55 -5.23 -7.84
C ALA A 20 -4.91 -6.62 -7.87
N LEU A 21 -3.75 -6.76 -7.26
CA LEU A 21 -3.07 -8.04 -7.02
C LEU A 21 -2.85 -8.21 -5.52
N THR A 22 -3.29 -9.33 -4.96
CA THR A 22 -2.99 -9.72 -3.56
C THR A 22 -2.09 -10.94 -3.52
N LEU A 23 -0.91 -10.80 -2.94
CA LEU A 23 0.03 -11.89 -2.70
C LEU A 23 0.13 -12.12 -1.19
N CYS A 24 -0.34 -13.28 -0.73
CA CYS A 24 -0.46 -13.57 0.70
C CYS A 24 0.15 -14.93 1.06
N VAL A 25 1.20 -14.93 1.88
CA VAL A 25 1.67 -16.14 2.57
C VAL A 25 0.73 -16.39 3.76
N THR A 26 0.13 -17.57 3.85
CA THR A 26 -0.88 -17.94 4.86
C THR A 26 -0.29 -18.80 5.98
N LYS A 27 0.83 -19.49 5.71
CA LYS A 27 1.51 -20.36 6.68
C LYS A 27 1.91 -19.62 7.96
N ALA A 28 1.50 -20.18 9.11
CA ALA A 28 1.74 -19.63 10.46
C ALA A 28 1.23 -18.19 10.67
N ARG A 29 0.18 -17.81 9.95
CA ARG A 29 -0.37 -16.45 9.96
C ARG A 29 -1.87 -16.47 10.30
N GLU A 30 -2.24 -16.85 11.51
CA GLU A 30 -3.64 -16.84 11.98
C GLU A 30 -4.35 -15.49 11.76
N GLY A 31 -5.66 -15.52 11.54
CA GLY A 31 -6.49 -14.36 11.20
C GLY A 31 -6.30 -13.80 9.79
N PHE A 32 -5.51 -14.45 8.92
CA PHE A 32 -5.32 -13.98 7.53
C PHE A 32 -6.61 -14.02 6.69
N GLU A 33 -7.54 -14.92 7.00
CA GLU A 33 -8.81 -15.07 6.27
C GLU A 33 -9.65 -13.79 6.39
N GLU A 34 -9.78 -13.25 7.60
CA GLU A 34 -10.48 -11.98 7.86
C GLU A 34 -9.84 -10.80 7.11
N ASP A 35 -8.50 -10.80 6.96
CA ASP A 35 -7.80 -9.78 6.17
C ASP A 35 -8.09 -9.93 4.67
N LEU A 36 -8.12 -11.17 4.17
CA LEU A 36 -8.44 -11.45 2.77
C LEU A 36 -9.89 -11.09 2.44
N ASP A 37 -10.84 -11.45 3.30
CA ASP A 37 -12.26 -11.15 3.13
C ASP A 37 -12.52 -9.64 3.17
N ALA A 38 -11.84 -8.91 4.07
CA ALA A 38 -11.91 -7.46 4.13
C ALA A 38 -11.33 -6.79 2.87
N LEU A 39 -10.20 -7.28 2.36
CA LEU A 39 -9.60 -6.79 1.11
C LEU A 39 -10.48 -7.09 -0.10
N GLU A 40 -11.04 -8.29 -0.21
CA GLU A 40 -11.98 -8.65 -1.29
C GLU A 40 -13.22 -7.75 -1.24
N TYR A 41 -13.77 -7.52 -0.05
CA TYR A 41 -14.85 -6.55 0.14
C TYR A 41 -14.47 -5.15 -0.34
N MET A 42 -13.30 -4.65 0.07
CA MET A 42 -12.81 -3.33 -0.33
C MET A 42 -12.67 -3.22 -1.85
N PHE A 43 -12.01 -4.17 -2.50
CA PHE A 43 -11.81 -4.15 -3.94
C PHE A 43 -13.14 -4.18 -4.69
N ARG A 44 -14.10 -4.98 -4.23
CA ARG A 44 -15.44 -4.99 -4.80
C ARG A 44 -16.15 -3.64 -4.64
N GLN A 45 -16.13 -3.03 -3.45
CA GLN A 45 -16.77 -1.73 -3.23
C GLN A 45 -16.14 -0.61 -4.07
N LEU A 46 -14.82 -0.65 -4.24
CA LEU A 46 -14.05 0.33 -5.00
C LEU A 46 -13.93 0.00 -6.49
N ARG A 47 -14.65 -1.04 -6.96
CA ARG A 47 -14.73 -1.50 -8.36
C ARG A 47 -13.37 -1.86 -8.97
N PHE A 48 -12.54 -2.53 -8.17
CA PHE A 48 -11.31 -3.13 -8.66
C PHE A 48 -11.57 -4.51 -9.26
N GLU A 49 -10.84 -4.83 -10.30
CA GLU A 49 -10.66 -6.19 -10.78
C GLU A 49 -9.45 -6.78 -10.04
N SER A 50 -9.73 -7.65 -9.07
CA SER A 50 -8.72 -8.18 -8.15
C SER A 50 -8.39 -9.64 -8.44
N THR A 51 -7.10 -9.97 -8.46
CA THR A 51 -6.57 -11.34 -8.46
C THR A 51 -5.78 -11.61 -7.19
N MET A 52 -5.69 -12.89 -6.80
CA MET A 52 -4.97 -13.29 -5.60
C MET A 52 -4.13 -14.54 -5.81
N LYS A 53 -2.98 -14.60 -5.13
CA LYS A 53 -2.15 -15.80 -4.98
C LYS A 53 -1.88 -16.04 -3.50
N ARG A 54 -2.21 -17.25 -3.04
CA ARG A 54 -1.86 -17.74 -1.71
C ARG A 54 -0.53 -18.48 -1.76
N ASP A 55 0.23 -18.33 -0.67
CA ASP A 55 1.50 -18.99 -0.40
C ASP A 55 2.52 -18.93 -1.54
N PRO A 56 2.85 -17.72 -2.04
CA PRO A 56 3.93 -17.59 -3.01
C PRO A 56 5.29 -17.90 -2.35
N THR A 57 6.14 -18.63 -3.07
CA THR A 57 7.58 -18.66 -2.80
C THR A 57 8.23 -17.30 -3.03
N ALA A 58 9.47 -17.09 -2.56
CA ALA A 58 10.18 -15.83 -2.82
C ALA A 58 10.31 -15.53 -4.32
N GLN A 59 10.52 -16.57 -5.14
CA GLN A 59 10.54 -16.45 -6.60
C GLN A 59 9.14 -16.14 -7.16
N GLN A 60 8.10 -16.79 -6.67
CA GLN A 60 6.73 -16.57 -7.15
C GLN A 60 6.20 -15.17 -6.85
N PHE A 61 6.67 -14.51 -5.79
CA PHE A 61 6.36 -13.09 -5.57
C PHE A 61 6.73 -12.24 -6.80
N GLN A 62 7.91 -12.47 -7.35
CA GLN A 62 8.40 -11.77 -8.54
C GLN A 62 7.60 -12.19 -9.79
N GLU A 63 7.43 -13.50 -10.01
CA GLU A 63 6.75 -14.02 -11.19
C GLU A 63 5.29 -13.56 -11.30
N GLU A 64 4.56 -13.54 -10.18
CA GLU A 64 3.15 -13.10 -10.19
C GLU A 64 3.03 -11.59 -10.43
N LEU A 65 3.99 -10.78 -9.96
CA LEU A 65 4.02 -9.35 -10.27
C LEU A 65 4.39 -9.08 -11.73
N GLU A 66 5.29 -9.85 -12.31
CA GLU A 66 5.62 -9.78 -13.74
C GLU A 66 4.44 -10.21 -14.60
N LYS A 67 3.73 -11.29 -14.24
CA LYS A 67 2.49 -11.69 -14.92
C LYS A 67 1.43 -10.59 -14.84
N PHE A 68 1.28 -9.97 -13.68
CA PHE A 68 0.34 -8.87 -13.48
C PHE A 68 0.71 -7.65 -14.33
N GLN A 69 1.98 -7.26 -14.36
CA GLN A 69 2.49 -6.21 -15.23
C GLN A 69 2.23 -6.51 -16.72
N GLN A 70 2.49 -7.73 -17.17
CA GLN A 70 2.25 -8.14 -18.55
C GLN A 70 0.77 -8.10 -18.91
N ALA A 71 -0.11 -8.55 -18.01
CA ALA A 71 -1.55 -8.47 -18.20
C ALA A 71 -2.03 -7.01 -18.27
N ILE A 72 -1.46 -6.12 -17.45
CA ILE A 72 -1.72 -4.69 -17.46
C ILE A 72 -1.29 -4.04 -18.79
N ASP A 73 -0.08 -4.32 -19.27
CA ASP A 73 0.42 -3.73 -20.51
C ASP A 73 -0.24 -4.31 -21.76
N SER A 74 -0.89 -5.48 -21.65
CA SER A 74 -1.61 -6.12 -22.76
C SER A 74 -3.08 -5.74 -22.85
N ARG A 75 -3.60 -4.91 -21.92
CA ARG A 75 -5.00 -4.47 -21.94
C ARG A 75 -5.29 -3.47 -23.04
N GLU A 76 -6.49 -3.57 -23.61
CA GLU A 76 -7.01 -2.62 -24.59
C GLU A 76 -7.76 -1.45 -23.92
N ASP A 77 -8.41 -1.71 -22.79
CA ASP A 77 -9.18 -0.71 -22.05
C ASP A 77 -8.27 0.25 -21.26
N PRO A 78 -8.65 1.54 -21.11
CA PRO A 78 -7.88 2.49 -20.34
C PRO A 78 -7.79 2.07 -18.86
N ILE A 79 -6.58 1.98 -18.33
CA ILE A 79 -6.32 1.71 -16.91
C ILE A 79 -6.22 3.03 -16.14
N SER A 80 -6.73 3.10 -14.92
CA SER A 80 -6.63 4.26 -14.03
C SER A 80 -5.60 4.07 -12.92
N CYS A 81 -5.51 2.88 -12.32
CA CYS A 81 -4.59 2.62 -11.23
C CYS A 81 -4.31 1.13 -11.05
N ALA A 82 -3.24 0.81 -10.32
CA ALA A 82 -2.99 -0.53 -9.83
C ALA A 82 -2.72 -0.53 -8.32
N PHE A 83 -3.31 -1.51 -7.62
CA PHE A 83 -3.07 -1.79 -6.21
C PHE A 83 -2.35 -3.14 -6.10
N VAL A 84 -1.33 -3.19 -5.24
CA VAL A 84 -0.61 -4.43 -4.92
C VAL A 84 -0.59 -4.59 -3.41
N VAL A 85 -1.18 -5.67 -2.91
CA VAL A 85 -1.21 -5.99 -1.48
C VAL A 85 -0.27 -7.15 -1.22
N LEU A 86 0.74 -6.91 -0.39
CA LEU A 86 1.76 -7.89 -0.03
C LEU A 86 1.60 -8.23 1.45
N MET A 87 1.23 -9.47 1.74
CA MET A 87 0.99 -9.94 3.11
C MET A 87 1.88 -11.15 3.39
N ALA A 88 2.91 -10.98 4.21
CA ALA A 88 3.80 -12.07 4.58
C ALA A 88 4.51 -11.78 5.91
N HIS A 89 5.25 -12.75 6.42
CA HIS A 89 6.34 -12.43 7.34
C HIS A 89 7.44 -11.69 6.57
N GLY A 90 8.28 -10.95 7.30
CA GLY A 90 9.33 -10.16 6.68
C GLY A 90 10.26 -9.55 7.71
N ARG A 91 11.17 -8.75 7.19
CA ARG A 91 12.05 -7.84 7.94
C ARG A 91 12.23 -6.57 7.09
N GLU A 92 12.95 -5.60 7.60
CA GLU A 92 13.24 -4.35 6.90
C GLU A 92 13.66 -4.59 5.42
N GLY A 93 12.83 -4.13 4.47
CA GLY A 93 13.10 -4.23 3.04
C GLY A 93 12.85 -5.60 2.38
N PHE A 94 12.43 -6.63 3.14
CA PHE A 94 12.26 -7.99 2.61
C PHE A 94 10.95 -8.66 3.05
N LEU A 95 10.38 -9.45 2.14
CA LEU A 95 9.29 -10.39 2.44
C LEU A 95 9.82 -11.82 2.42
N LYS A 96 9.25 -12.67 3.28
CA LYS A 96 9.56 -14.09 3.36
C LYS A 96 8.53 -14.90 2.58
N GLY A 97 8.97 -15.67 1.60
CA GLY A 97 8.14 -16.62 0.86
C GLY A 97 7.75 -17.84 1.69
N GLU A 98 6.83 -18.66 1.17
CA GLU A 98 6.43 -19.91 1.84
C GLU A 98 7.58 -20.94 1.96
N ASP A 99 8.55 -20.84 1.05
CA ASP A 99 9.80 -21.59 0.97
C ASP A 99 10.81 -21.16 2.05
N GLY A 100 10.52 -20.05 2.74
CA GLY A 100 11.36 -19.48 3.78
C GLY A 100 12.46 -18.56 3.25
N GLU A 101 12.58 -18.43 1.94
CA GLU A 101 13.52 -17.53 1.27
C GLU A 101 13.01 -16.08 1.30
N MET A 102 13.93 -15.14 1.10
CA MET A 102 13.63 -13.70 1.20
C MET A 102 13.66 -13.04 -0.17
N VAL A 103 12.65 -12.20 -0.44
CA VAL A 103 12.58 -11.35 -1.63
C VAL A 103 12.65 -9.88 -1.23
N LYS A 104 13.42 -9.08 -1.99
CA LYS A 104 13.53 -7.63 -1.77
C LYS A 104 12.28 -6.92 -2.27
N LEU A 105 11.75 -6.02 -1.46
CA LEU A 105 10.61 -5.19 -1.85
C LEU A 105 10.91 -4.32 -3.08
N ASP A 106 12.11 -3.75 -3.17
CA ASP A 106 12.51 -2.93 -4.32
C ASP A 106 12.38 -3.67 -5.66
N ASN A 107 12.77 -4.95 -5.70
CA ASN A 107 12.63 -5.79 -6.89
C ASN A 107 11.16 -5.93 -7.31
N LEU A 108 10.25 -6.04 -6.33
CA LEU A 108 8.80 -6.14 -6.56
C LEU A 108 8.24 -4.80 -7.07
N PHE A 109 8.70 -3.68 -6.53
CA PHE A 109 8.26 -2.34 -6.93
C PHE A 109 8.72 -1.98 -8.36
N GLU A 110 9.87 -2.50 -8.78
CA GLU A 110 10.38 -2.28 -10.13
C GLU A 110 9.42 -2.75 -11.22
N ALA A 111 8.63 -3.80 -10.98
CA ALA A 111 7.72 -4.35 -11.99
C ALA A 111 6.73 -3.31 -12.54
N LEU A 112 6.16 -2.46 -11.68
CA LEU A 112 5.12 -1.50 -12.09
C LEU A 112 5.62 -0.05 -12.22
N ASN A 113 6.93 0.21 -12.14
CA ASN A 113 7.47 1.57 -12.24
C ASN A 113 7.22 2.18 -13.65
N ASN A 114 7.49 3.48 -13.82
CA ASN A 114 7.21 4.18 -15.08
C ASN A 114 8.06 3.69 -16.27
N LYS A 115 9.15 2.95 -16.01
CA LYS A 115 9.99 2.36 -17.05
C LYS A 115 9.39 1.04 -17.54
N ASN A 116 9.02 0.16 -16.61
CA ASN A 116 8.74 -1.24 -16.86
C ASN A 116 7.26 -1.53 -17.15
N CYS A 117 6.33 -0.70 -16.67
CA CYS A 117 4.90 -0.83 -16.96
C CYS A 117 4.39 0.39 -17.73
N GLN A 118 4.14 0.21 -19.03
CA GLN A 118 3.79 1.30 -19.92
C GLN A 118 2.38 1.82 -19.67
N ALA A 119 1.42 0.91 -19.46
CA ALA A 119 0.02 1.26 -19.27
C ALA A 119 -0.23 2.01 -17.95
N LEU A 120 0.68 1.90 -16.97
CA LEU A 120 0.64 2.64 -15.70
C LEU A 120 1.57 3.87 -15.65
N ARG A 121 2.16 4.30 -16.76
CA ARG A 121 2.96 5.55 -16.76
C ARG A 121 2.10 6.74 -16.34
N ALA A 122 2.62 7.52 -15.41
CA ALA A 122 1.92 8.67 -14.84
C ALA A 122 0.60 8.33 -14.10
N LYS A 123 0.38 7.06 -13.75
CA LYS A 123 -0.80 6.56 -13.04
C LYS A 123 -0.43 6.02 -11.66
N PRO A 124 -1.31 6.14 -10.67
CA PRO A 124 -1.02 5.74 -9.31
C PRO A 124 -0.82 4.22 -9.20
N LYS A 125 0.30 3.84 -8.56
CA LYS A 125 0.61 2.48 -8.10
C LYS A 125 0.62 2.49 -6.58
N VAL A 126 -0.36 1.82 -5.97
CA VAL A 126 -0.50 1.78 -4.51
C VAL A 126 -0.06 0.41 -4.02
N TYR A 127 0.94 0.39 -3.16
CA TYR A 127 1.42 -0.83 -2.51
C TYR A 127 1.00 -0.80 -1.04
N ILE A 128 0.31 -1.84 -0.60
CA ILE A 128 -0.08 -2.03 0.80
C ILE A 128 0.71 -3.22 1.32
N ILE A 129 1.59 -2.98 2.29
CA ILE A 129 2.53 -3.98 2.80
C ILE A 129 2.18 -4.29 4.25
N GLN A 130 1.62 -5.47 4.48
CA GLN A 130 1.39 -6.03 5.81
C GLN A 130 2.48 -7.06 6.10
N ALA A 131 3.60 -6.59 6.64
CA ALA A 131 4.74 -7.40 7.05
C ALA A 131 5.51 -6.72 8.18
N CYS A 132 6.18 -7.52 9.02
CA CYS A 132 7.10 -6.97 10.02
C CYS A 132 8.28 -6.28 9.31
N ARG A 133 8.74 -5.15 9.84
CA ARG A 133 9.93 -4.44 9.35
C ARG A 133 11.08 -4.47 10.35
N GLY A 134 10.99 -5.28 11.39
CA GLY A 134 12.01 -5.50 12.40
C GLY A 134 11.44 -6.22 13.62
N GLU A 135 12.20 -6.23 14.71
CA GLU A 135 11.86 -6.95 15.95
C GLU A 135 11.54 -6.01 17.12
N GLN A 136 11.59 -4.69 16.93
CA GLN A 136 11.36 -3.71 18.00
C GLN A 136 9.87 -3.59 18.33
N LYS A 137 9.58 -3.35 19.61
CA LYS A 137 8.23 -3.10 20.13
C LYS A 137 8.13 -1.60 20.47
N ASP A 138 7.08 -0.94 20.00
CA ASP A 138 6.85 0.49 20.23
C ASP A 138 6.19 0.72 21.62
N PRO A 139 6.85 1.44 22.56
CA PRO A 139 6.28 1.79 23.85
C PRO A 139 5.44 3.09 23.87
N GLY A 140 5.49 3.92 22.80
CA GLY A 140 4.91 5.27 22.76
C GLY A 140 5.76 6.36 23.44
N GLU A 141 5.68 7.61 22.96
CA GLU A 141 6.50 8.76 23.43
C GLU A 141 5.71 10.11 23.38
N THR A 142 6.16 11.14 24.11
CA THR A 142 5.63 12.54 24.04
C THR A 142 6.44 13.44 23.10
N VAL A 143 5.77 14.29 22.30
CA VAL A 143 6.38 14.96 21.11
C VAL A 143 6.50 16.49 21.26
N GLY A 144 7.65 17.04 20.82
CA GLY A 144 7.84 18.43 20.37
C GLY A 144 8.68 18.43 19.08
N GLY A 145 8.46 19.37 18.16
CA GLY A 145 9.02 19.32 16.80
C GLY A 145 9.48 20.65 16.22
N ASP A 146 10.35 20.58 15.20
CA ASP A 146 10.88 21.69 14.39
C ASP A 146 10.56 21.47 12.89
N GLU A 147 10.36 22.56 12.15
CA GLU A 147 10.00 22.58 10.73
C GLU A 147 11.21 22.82 9.80
N ILE A 148 11.15 22.26 8.58
CA ILE A 148 12.08 22.58 7.47
C ILE A 148 11.27 22.90 6.20
N VAL A 149 11.66 23.97 5.49
CA VAL A 149 10.98 24.54 4.30
C VAL A 149 11.73 24.17 3.01
N MET A 150 11.00 23.92 1.91
CA MET A 150 11.57 23.75 0.55
C MET A 150 10.93 24.70 -0.50
N VAL A 151 11.69 25.03 -1.56
CA VAL A 151 11.32 25.90 -2.68
C VAL A 151 11.29 25.12 -4.00
N THR A 152 10.26 25.32 -4.84
CA THR A 152 10.03 24.60 -6.11
C THR A 152 10.20 25.48 -7.37
N LYS A 153 10.61 24.88 -8.50
CA LYS A 153 10.55 25.47 -9.87
C LYS A 153 9.49 24.77 -10.73
N ASP A 154 8.90 25.51 -11.68
CA ASP A 154 7.78 25.08 -12.52
C ASP A 154 8.14 24.07 -13.64
N SER A 155 7.28 23.05 -13.74
CA SER A 155 7.01 22.08 -14.83
C SER A 155 8.20 21.45 -15.58
N PRO A 156 8.72 20.28 -15.14
CA PRO A 156 9.64 19.47 -15.92
C PRO A 156 8.92 18.71 -17.07
N GLN A 157 9.58 18.63 -18.25
CA GLN A 157 9.11 17.87 -19.44
C GLN A 157 9.27 16.34 -19.29
N THR A 158 9.89 15.87 -18.22
CA THR A 158 10.16 14.45 -17.93
C THR A 158 9.72 14.13 -16.51
N ILE A 159 9.23 12.90 -16.29
CA ILE A 159 8.86 12.41 -14.95
C ILE A 159 9.92 11.44 -14.43
N PRO A 160 10.24 11.45 -13.13
CA PRO A 160 11.13 10.46 -12.55
C PRO A 160 10.62 9.02 -12.76
N THR A 161 11.54 8.05 -12.81
CA THR A 161 11.21 6.62 -12.91
C THR A 161 10.33 6.16 -11.74
N TYR A 162 10.63 6.67 -10.54
CA TYR A 162 9.96 6.34 -9.29
C TYR A 162 9.10 7.52 -8.82
N THR A 163 7.97 7.72 -9.50
CA THR A 163 6.93 8.67 -9.08
C THR A 163 5.56 8.05 -9.38
N ASP A 164 4.50 8.65 -8.83
CA ASP A 164 3.14 8.08 -8.85
C ASP A 164 3.02 6.77 -8.07
N ALA A 165 3.95 6.49 -7.15
CA ALA A 165 3.88 5.35 -6.24
C ALA A 165 3.49 5.83 -4.84
N LEU A 166 2.70 5.00 -4.15
CA LEU A 166 2.33 5.16 -2.75
C LEU A 166 2.58 3.84 -2.04
N HIS A 167 3.56 3.80 -1.13
CA HIS A 167 3.81 2.64 -0.28
C HIS A 167 3.18 2.90 1.10
N VAL A 168 2.32 1.99 1.54
CA VAL A 168 1.68 2.02 2.85
C VAL A 168 2.11 0.78 3.61
N TYR A 169 3.00 0.96 4.57
CA TYR A 169 3.48 -0.10 5.44
C TYR A 169 2.62 -0.16 6.69
N SER A 170 2.25 -1.37 7.12
CA SER A 170 1.45 -1.58 8.33
C SER A 170 2.11 -1.14 9.63
N THR A 171 3.43 -0.95 9.60
CA THR A 171 4.24 -0.50 10.73
C THR A 171 5.44 0.32 10.25
N VAL A 172 5.92 1.22 11.11
CA VAL A 172 7.19 1.93 10.93
C VAL A 172 8.36 0.95 10.86
N GLU A 173 9.41 1.32 10.12
CA GLU A 173 10.68 0.61 10.06
C GLU A 173 11.21 0.18 11.44
N GLY A 174 11.71 -1.05 11.54
CA GLY A 174 12.21 -1.61 12.80
C GLY A 174 11.15 -2.26 13.69
N TYR A 175 9.86 -2.02 13.47
CA TYR A 175 8.78 -2.47 14.36
C TYR A 175 7.99 -3.68 13.85
N ILE A 176 7.27 -4.31 14.78
CA ILE A 176 6.41 -5.49 14.54
C ILE A 176 5.02 -5.07 14.05
N ALA A 177 4.53 -5.76 13.02
CA ALA A 177 3.15 -5.61 12.55
C ALA A 177 2.23 -6.60 13.28
N TYR A 178 1.36 -6.10 14.16
CA TYR A 178 0.48 -6.92 14.98
C TYR A 178 -0.80 -7.37 14.25
N ARG A 179 -1.33 -8.51 14.68
CA ARG A 179 -2.57 -9.10 14.18
C ARG A 179 -3.28 -9.89 15.27
N HIS A 180 -4.60 -9.93 15.17
CA HIS A 180 -5.45 -10.70 16.07
C HIS A 180 -5.95 -11.97 15.36
N ASP A 181 -5.82 -13.12 16.00
CA ASP A 181 -6.03 -14.43 15.39
C ASP A 181 -7.46 -14.65 14.84
N GLN A 182 -8.46 -13.97 15.42
CA GLN A 182 -9.88 -14.08 15.03
C GLN A 182 -10.46 -12.84 14.32
N LYS A 183 -9.69 -11.75 14.18
CA LYS A 183 -10.23 -10.48 13.65
C LYS A 183 -9.37 -9.89 12.52
N GLY A 184 -8.32 -10.60 12.13
CA GLY A 184 -7.32 -10.07 11.21
C GLY A 184 -6.45 -8.99 11.83
N SER A 185 -5.68 -8.31 10.99
CA SER A 185 -4.78 -7.24 11.38
C SER A 185 -5.54 -5.92 11.58
N CYS A 186 -5.27 -5.24 12.70
CA CYS A 186 -5.87 -3.94 12.99
C CYS A 186 -5.65 -2.95 11.84
N PHE A 187 -4.48 -3.03 11.19
CA PHE A 187 -4.14 -2.21 10.03
C PHE A 187 -5.06 -2.48 8.83
N ILE A 188 -5.18 -3.73 8.35
CA ILE A 188 -6.00 -4.02 7.17
C ILE A 188 -7.48 -3.72 7.44
N GLN A 189 -8.00 -4.10 8.62
CA GLN A 189 -9.37 -3.81 8.99
C GLN A 189 -9.67 -2.30 9.02
N THR A 190 -8.78 -1.52 9.63
CA THR A 190 -8.91 -0.05 9.69
C THR A 190 -8.79 0.58 8.31
N LEU A 191 -7.83 0.13 7.49
CA LEU A 191 -7.61 0.62 6.14
C LEU A 191 -8.84 0.37 5.26
N VAL A 192 -9.38 -0.85 5.28
CA VAL A 192 -10.58 -1.23 4.53
C VAL A 192 -11.78 -0.39 4.95
N ASP A 193 -12.00 -0.20 6.25
CA ASP A 193 -13.12 0.61 6.75
C ASP A 193 -13.02 2.06 6.26
N VAL A 194 -11.84 2.67 6.41
CA VAL A 194 -11.62 4.07 6.02
C VAL A 194 -11.67 4.24 4.49
N PHE A 195 -11.10 3.33 3.71
CA PHE A 195 -11.09 3.43 2.25
C PHE A 195 -12.48 3.21 1.64
N THR A 196 -13.30 2.35 2.26
CA THR A 196 -14.64 2.06 1.75
C THR A 196 -15.68 3.09 2.19
N LYS A 197 -15.56 3.68 3.39
CA LYS A 197 -16.56 4.60 3.96
C LYS A 197 -16.14 6.06 3.97
N GLY A 198 -14.84 6.32 4.03
CA GLY A 198 -14.29 7.67 4.10
C GLY A 198 -14.47 8.44 2.79
N LYS A 199 -14.38 9.76 2.87
CA LYS A 199 -14.41 10.68 1.73
C LYS A 199 -13.18 11.56 1.78
N GLY A 200 -12.62 11.87 0.61
CA GLY A 200 -11.40 12.65 0.50
C GLY A 200 -10.38 11.96 -0.40
N HIS A 201 -9.23 12.59 -0.57
CA HIS A 201 -8.15 11.97 -1.33
C HIS A 201 -7.38 10.97 -0.46
N ILE A 202 -6.71 10.01 -1.08
CA ILE A 202 -6.12 8.84 -0.39
C ILE A 202 -5.18 9.22 0.77
N LEU A 203 -4.44 10.32 0.69
CA LEU A 203 -3.57 10.76 1.80
C LEU A 203 -4.35 11.29 3.02
N GLU A 204 -5.52 11.90 2.84
CA GLU A 204 -6.41 12.28 3.96
C GLU A 204 -7.00 11.01 4.59
N LEU A 205 -7.44 10.07 3.76
CA LEU A 205 -7.92 8.77 4.23
C LEU A 205 -6.84 8.02 5.01
N LEU A 206 -5.60 8.01 4.52
CA LEU A 206 -4.48 7.39 5.22
C LEU A 206 -4.11 8.12 6.51
N THR A 207 -4.28 9.45 6.58
CA THR A 207 -4.13 10.20 7.84
C THR A 207 -5.17 9.74 8.87
N GLU A 208 -6.41 9.48 8.45
CA GLU A 208 -7.45 8.92 9.31
C GLU A 208 -7.12 7.48 9.75
N VAL A 209 -6.53 6.66 8.87
CA VAL A 209 -6.02 5.32 9.24
C VAL A 209 -4.95 5.44 10.31
N THR A 210 -3.96 6.31 10.12
CA THR A 210 -2.90 6.58 11.11
C THR A 210 -3.48 7.05 12.44
N ARG A 211 -4.44 7.98 12.43
CA ARG A 211 -5.10 8.46 13.65
C ARG A 211 -5.77 7.32 14.42
N ARG A 212 -6.58 6.49 13.74
CA ARG A 212 -7.27 5.35 14.37
C ARG A 212 -6.29 4.30 14.90
N MET A 213 -5.21 4.03 14.17
CA MET A 213 -4.17 3.09 14.59
C MET A 213 -3.40 3.58 15.83
N ALA A 214 -3.06 4.87 15.88
CA ALA A 214 -2.40 5.48 17.04
C ALA A 214 -3.29 5.47 18.30
N GLU A 215 -4.60 5.66 18.14
CA GLU A 215 -5.57 5.61 19.24
C GLU A 215 -5.84 4.18 19.72
N ALA A 216 -5.79 3.20 18.83
CA ALA A 216 -6.00 1.80 19.17
C ALA A 216 -4.93 1.27 20.14
N GLU A 217 -5.33 0.43 21.07
CA GLU A 217 -4.43 -0.37 21.91
C GLU A 217 -4.70 -1.85 21.66
N MET A 218 -3.66 -2.57 21.27
CA MET A 218 -3.74 -4.02 21.11
C MET A 218 -3.20 -4.67 22.38
N VAL A 219 -3.94 -5.60 22.96
CA VAL A 219 -3.46 -6.38 24.11
C VAL A 219 -3.04 -7.75 23.61
N GLN A 220 -1.75 -8.06 23.72
CA GLN A 220 -1.20 -9.38 23.39
C GLN A 220 -0.35 -9.85 24.57
N GLU A 221 -0.57 -11.09 25.01
CA GLU A 221 0.11 -11.67 26.19
C GLU A 221 -0.04 -10.79 27.46
N GLY A 222 -1.18 -10.11 27.61
CA GLY A 222 -1.45 -9.23 28.75
C GLY A 222 -0.72 -7.89 28.74
N GLN A 223 0.03 -7.56 27.68
CA GLN A 223 0.70 -6.28 27.52
C GLN A 223 0.04 -5.44 26.43
N ALA A 224 -0.19 -4.15 26.71
CA ALA A 224 -0.58 -3.19 25.70
C ALA A 224 0.55 -3.00 24.68
N LYS A 225 0.18 -2.96 23.40
CA LYS A 225 1.05 -2.76 22.24
C LYS A 225 0.45 -1.67 21.36
N LYS A 226 1.33 -0.82 20.84
CA LYS A 226 1.04 0.19 19.82
C LYS A 226 1.70 -0.22 18.51
N THR A 227 1.07 0.19 17.43
CA THR A 227 1.63 0.11 16.08
C THR A 227 1.01 1.21 15.25
N ASN A 228 1.81 1.81 14.38
CA ASN A 228 1.38 2.92 13.54
C ASN A 228 1.91 2.68 12.12
N PRO A 229 1.09 2.85 11.07
CA PRO A 229 1.55 2.67 9.70
C PRO A 229 2.51 3.78 9.28
N GLU A 230 3.39 3.45 8.33
CA GLU A 230 4.27 4.40 7.66
C GLU A 230 3.81 4.60 6.21
N ILE A 231 3.70 5.86 5.80
CA ILE A 231 3.20 6.25 4.48
C ILE A 231 4.33 6.95 3.72
N GLN A 232 4.73 6.36 2.59
CA GLN A 232 5.72 6.94 1.69
C GLN A 232 5.06 7.25 0.35
N SER A 233 4.92 8.54 0.04
CA SER A 233 4.21 9.01 -1.15
C SER A 233 5.14 9.71 -2.12
N THR A 234 5.04 9.31 -3.38
CA THR A 234 5.57 10.05 -4.54
C THR A 234 4.44 10.43 -5.51
N LEU A 235 3.19 10.40 -5.05
CA LEU A 235 2.02 10.82 -5.81
C LEU A 235 2.16 12.30 -6.17
N ARG A 236 1.84 12.64 -7.42
CA ARG A 236 1.93 14.00 -7.96
C ARG A 236 0.58 14.70 -8.03
N LYS A 237 -0.51 13.94 -7.85
CA LYS A 237 -1.89 14.40 -7.92
C LYS A 237 -2.71 13.78 -6.80
N ARG A 238 -3.87 14.36 -6.52
CA ARG A 238 -4.84 13.80 -5.58
C ARG A 238 -5.49 12.56 -6.19
N LEU A 239 -5.38 11.44 -5.50
CA LEU A 239 -6.05 10.18 -5.83
C LEU A 239 -7.35 10.07 -5.03
N TYR A 240 -8.48 9.95 -5.73
CA TYR A 240 -9.80 9.71 -5.13
C TYR A 240 -10.25 8.29 -5.49
N LEU A 241 -10.74 7.53 -4.52
CA LEU A 241 -11.16 6.14 -4.72
C LEU A 241 -12.68 6.00 -4.98
N GLN A 242 -13.45 7.03 -4.65
CA GLN A 242 -14.91 7.10 -4.80
C GLN A 242 -15.31 8.10 -5.88
#